data_AF-A0A2K2VUZ1-F1
#
_entry.id   AF-A0A2K2VUZ1-F1
#
_cell.length_a   1.000
_cell.length_b   1.000
_cell.length_c   1.000
_cell.angle_alpha   90.00
_cell.angle_beta   90.00
_cell.angle_gamma   90.00
#
_symmetry.space_group_name_H-M   'P 1'
#
loop_
_entity.id
_entity.type
_entity.pdbx_description
1 polymer ?
#
loop_
_entity_poly.entity_id
_entity_poly.type
_entity_poly.pdbx_seq_one_letter_code
_entity_poly.pdbx_strand_id
1 'polypeptide(L)'
;MTSKAPQAPPEQITYADLLFYGSWGAIAILFITFCVYVSGIFESYIPINEVSQYWSMPVSQYVHEANIPIGWGWATLLGKGDFLN
;
A
#
# COMPACT_ATOMS: atom_id res chain seq x y z
N MET A 1 40.10 -27.83 0.57
CA MET A 1 39.04 -28.12 -0.43
C MET A 1 38.09 -26.93 -0.42
N THR A 2 38.13 -26.07 -1.43
CA THR A 2 37.19 -24.95 -1.56
C THR A 2 35.88 -25.48 -2.10
N SER A 3 34.91 -25.71 -1.23
CA SER A 3 33.56 -26.12 -1.61
C SER A 3 32.91 -25.00 -2.43
N LYS A 4 32.75 -25.22 -3.73
CA LYS A 4 32.03 -24.30 -4.61
C LYS A 4 30.56 -24.36 -4.22
N ALA A 5 29.99 -23.25 -3.77
CA ALA A 5 28.57 -23.20 -3.44
C ALA A 5 27.74 -23.65 -4.66
N PRO A 6 26.67 -24.45 -4.46
CA PRO A 6 25.78 -24.83 -5.56
C PRO A 6 25.26 -23.56 -6.24
N GLN A 7 25.38 -23.49 -7.56
CA GLN A 7 24.75 -22.41 -8.33
C GLN A 7 23.24 -22.64 -8.32
N ALA A 8 22.46 -21.60 -8.02
CA ALA A 8 21.01 -21.69 -8.07
C ALA A 8 20.56 -21.92 -9.54
N PRO A 9 19.51 -22.72 -9.78
CA PRO A 9 18.91 -22.88 -11.10
C PRO A 9 18.53 -21.53 -11.73
N PRO A 10 18.63 -21.38 -13.05
CA PRO A 10 18.30 -20.13 -13.75
C PRO A 10 16.91 -19.58 -13.45
N GLU A 11 15.93 -20.47 -13.21
CA GLU A 11 14.56 -20.11 -12.87
C GLU A 11 14.47 -19.45 -11.49
N GLN A 12 15.28 -19.89 -10.52
CA GLN A 12 15.34 -19.30 -9.18
C GLN A 12 15.96 -17.91 -9.22
N ILE A 13 16.99 -17.71 -10.06
CA ILE A 13 17.59 -16.39 -10.27
C ILE A 13 16.57 -15.44 -10.90
N THR A 14 15.85 -15.88 -11.94
CA THR A 14 14.81 -15.07 -12.59
C THR A 14 13.70 -14.66 -11.61
N TYR A 15 13.25 -15.59 -10.76
CA TYR A 15 12.26 -15.29 -9.74
C TYR A 15 12.80 -14.33 -8.66
N ALA A 16 14.05 -14.52 -8.24
CA ALA A 16 14.71 -13.63 -7.30
C ALA A 16 14.85 -12.20 -7.86
N ASP A 17 15.22 -12.06 -9.14
CA ASP A 17 15.32 -10.77 -9.82
C ASP A 17 13.95 -10.09 -9.92
N LEU A 18 12.90 -10.84 -10.29
CA LEU A 18 11.52 -10.32 -10.32
C LEU A 18 11.10 -9.79 -8.94
N LEU A 19 11.35 -10.56 -7.87
CA LEU A 19 11.05 -10.14 -6.51
C LEU A 19 11.91 -8.94 -6.08
N PHE A 20 13.18 -8.91 -6.47
CA PHE A 20 14.11 -7.83 -6.12
C PHE A 20 13.65 -6.51 -6.72
N TYR A 21 13.40 -6.48 -8.03
CA TYR A 21 12.89 -5.29 -8.71
C TYR A 21 11.47 -4.94 -8.29
N GLY A 22 10.61 -5.94 -8.09
CA GLY A 22 9.25 -5.73 -7.58
C GLY A 22 9.22 -5.11 -6.19
N SER A 23 10.10 -5.55 -5.29
CA SER A 23 10.22 -5.00 -3.93
C SER A 23 10.70 -3.55 -3.96
N TRP A 24 11.76 -3.26 -4.73
CA TRP A 24 12.25 -1.90 -4.89
C TRP A 24 11.22 -0.98 -5.56
N GLY A 25 10.48 -1.48 -6.54
CA GLY A 25 9.36 -0.77 -7.15
C GLY A 25 8.25 -0.46 -6.16
N ALA A 26 7.84 -1.44 -5.35
CA ALA A 26 6.83 -1.25 -4.31
C ALA A 26 7.26 -0.23 -3.25
N ILE A 27 8.52 -0.28 -2.81
CA ILE A 27 9.09 0.71 -1.88
C ILE A 27 9.08 2.11 -2.49
N ALA A 28 9.48 2.24 -3.76
CA ALA A 28 9.48 3.53 -4.45
C ALA A 28 8.05 4.09 -4.58
N ILE A 29 7.07 3.24 -4.92
CA ILE A 29 5.66 3.62 -5.00
C ILE A 29 5.16 4.10 -3.63
N LEU A 30 5.40 3.32 -2.56
CA LEU A 30 5.01 3.67 -1.20
C LEU A 30 5.63 5.00 -0.76
N PHE A 31 6.90 5.24 -1.09
CA PHE A 31 7.56 6.50 -0.77
C PHE A 31 6.90 7.69 -1.50
N ILE A 32 6.59 7.52 -2.78
CA ILE A 32 5.94 8.57 -3.59
C ILE A 32 4.53 8.85 -3.05
N THR A 33 3.71 7.83 -2.80
CA THR A 33 2.35 8.01 -2.29
C THR A 33 2.35 8.61 -0.89
N PHE A 34 3.33 8.26 -0.04
CA PHE A 34 3.53 8.88 1.26
C PHE A 34 3.88 10.38 1.14
N CYS A 35 4.81 10.74 0.25
CA CYS A 35 5.13 12.14 0.01
C CYS A 35 3.91 12.94 -0.49
N VAL A 36 3.11 12.34 -1.37
CA VAL A 36 1.84 12.93 -1.84
C VAL A 36 0.86 13.14 -0.69
N TYR A 37 0.70 12.15 0.20
CA TYR A 37 -0.16 12.27 1.38
C TYR A 37 0.29 13.36 2.34
N VAL A 38 1.57 13.37 2.75
CA VAL A 38 2.09 14.34 3.72
C VAL A 38 2.14 15.76 3.17
N SER A 39 2.33 15.93 1.85
CA SER A 39 2.27 17.25 1.21
C SER A 39 0.87 17.87 1.18
N GLY A 40 -0.18 17.08 1.42
CA GLY A 40 -1.57 17.57 1.42
C GLY A 40 -2.10 17.97 0.05
N ILE A 41 -1.47 17.50 -1.04
CA ILE A 41 -1.92 17.80 -2.42
C ILE A 41 -3.33 17.25 -2.68
N PHE A 42 -3.64 16.07 -2.13
CA PHE A 42 -4.98 15.50 -2.17
C PHE A 42 -5.70 15.67 -0.82
N GLU A 43 -7.00 15.92 -0.89
CA GLU A 43 -7.87 15.89 0.29
C GLU A 43 -7.91 14.47 0.88
N SER A 44 -7.88 14.37 2.21
CA SER A 44 -8.20 13.11 2.90
C SER A 44 -9.69 12.80 2.77
N TYR A 45 -10.04 11.54 2.55
CA TYR A 45 -11.41 11.08 2.59
C TYR A 45 -11.97 11.20 4.01
N ILE A 46 -11.17 10.83 5.02
CA ILE A 46 -11.51 11.00 6.43
C ILE A 46 -10.72 12.18 7.00
N PRO A 47 -11.41 13.24 7.46
CA PRO A 47 -10.75 14.35 8.14
C PRO A 47 -9.96 13.88 9.36
N ILE A 48 -8.75 14.42 9.57
CA ILE A 48 -7.85 14.01 10.67
C ILE A 48 -8.50 14.13 12.07
N ASN A 49 -9.40 15.11 12.25
CA ASN A 49 -10.15 15.33 13.47
C ASN A 49 -11.21 14.25 13.75
N GLU A 50 -11.60 13.47 12.75
CA GLU A 50 -12.61 12.41 12.86
C GLU A 50 -12.00 11.01 12.92
N VAL A 51 -10.71 10.85 12.60
CA VAL A 51 -10.02 9.55 12.57
C VAL A 51 -10.18 8.77 13.88
N SER A 52 -10.03 9.45 15.03
CA SER A 52 -10.18 8.81 16.35
C SER A 52 -11.58 8.22 16.58
N GLN A 53 -12.61 8.89 16.06
CA GLN A 53 -13.99 8.43 16.14
C GLN A 53 -14.18 7.16 15.32
N TYR A 54 -13.73 7.15 14.06
CA TYR A 54 -13.88 5.99 13.17
C TYR A 54 -13.03 4.79 13.61
N TRP A 55 -11.82 4.99 14.12
CA TRP A 55 -10.96 3.91 14.63
C TRP A 55 -11.54 3.17 15.84
N SER A 56 -12.40 3.83 16.61
CA SER A 56 -13.06 3.20 17.75
C SER A 56 -14.24 2.31 17.33
N MET A 57 -14.69 2.40 16.08
CA MET A 57 -15.84 1.63 15.59
C MET A 57 -15.43 0.22 15.15
N PRO A 58 -16.32 -0.78 15.31
CA PRO A 58 -16.22 -2.04 14.57
C PRO A 58 -16.09 -1.78 13.07
N VAL A 59 -15.23 -2.55 12.38
CA VAL A 59 -14.95 -2.35 10.95
C VAL A 59 -16.21 -2.36 10.07
N SER A 60 -17.21 -3.19 10.40
CA SER A 60 -18.47 -3.24 9.67
C SER A 60 -19.29 -1.96 9.80
N GLN A 61 -19.23 -1.31 10.96
CA GLN A 61 -19.87 -0.02 11.20
C GLN A 61 -19.08 1.09 10.52
N TYR A 62 -17.76 1.09 10.64
CA TYR A 62 -16.89 2.05 9.94
C TYR A 62 -17.15 2.07 8.43
N VAL A 63 -17.13 0.91 7.78
CA VAL A 63 -17.35 0.81 6.33
C VAL A 63 -18.73 1.32 5.92
N HIS A 64 -19.75 1.06 6.75
CA HIS A 64 -21.11 1.53 6.53
C HIS A 64 -21.25 3.05 6.72
N GLU A 65 -20.79 3.57 7.87
CA GLU A 65 -20.90 4.99 8.24
C GLU A 65 -20.05 5.88 7.32
N ALA A 66 -18.83 5.45 7.02
CA ALA A 66 -17.94 6.17 6.11
C ALA A 66 -18.28 5.93 4.64
N ASN A 67 -19.35 5.18 4.30
CA ASN A 67 -19.78 4.91 2.93
C ASN A 67 -18.67 4.36 2.02
N ILE A 68 -17.81 3.51 2.58
CA ILE A 68 -16.64 2.99 1.87
C ILE A 68 -17.07 1.81 0.98
N PRO A 69 -16.73 1.84 -0.33
CA PRO A 69 -17.05 0.75 -1.22
C PRO A 69 -16.27 -0.52 -0.87
N ILE A 70 -16.96 -1.66 -0.85
CA ILE A 70 -16.42 -2.97 -0.44
C ILE A 70 -15.63 -3.62 -1.59
N GLY A 71 -14.68 -4.50 -1.25
CA GLY A 71 -13.93 -5.29 -2.23
C GLY A 71 -12.91 -4.43 -2.96
N TRP A 72 -12.92 -4.42 -4.30
CA TRP A 72 -12.04 -3.59 -5.12
C TRP A 72 -12.57 -2.17 -5.35
N GLY A 73 -13.73 -1.82 -4.79
CA GLY A 73 -14.35 -0.51 -5.00
C GLY A 73 -13.55 0.66 -4.41
N TRP A 74 -12.63 0.40 -3.48
CA TRP A 74 -11.71 1.41 -2.94
C TRP A 74 -10.84 2.07 -4.03
N ALA A 75 -10.65 1.42 -5.18
CA ALA A 75 -9.91 2.02 -6.29
C ALA A 75 -10.56 3.32 -6.82
N THR A 76 -11.87 3.51 -6.59
CA THR A 76 -12.55 4.78 -6.90
C THR A 76 -12.14 5.93 -5.99
N LEU A 77 -11.50 5.62 -4.85
CA LEU A 77 -11.03 6.58 -3.84
C LEU A 77 -9.55 6.93 -4.00
N LEU A 78 -8.86 6.48 -5.06
CA LEU A 78 -7.44 6.81 -5.31
C LEU A 78 -7.16 8.33 -5.44
N GLY A 79 -8.19 9.15 -5.65
CA GLY A 79 -8.07 10.62 -5.62
C GLY A 79 -8.01 11.21 -4.20
N LYS A 80 -8.12 10.38 -3.16
CA LYS A 80 -8.08 10.79 -1.76
C LYS A 80 -6.75 10.34 -1.15
N GLY A 81 -6.04 11.28 -0.52
CA GLY A 81 -4.65 11.08 -0.12
C GLY A 81 -4.44 9.93 0.87
N ASP A 82 -5.41 9.70 1.75
CA ASP A 82 -5.43 8.62 2.74
C ASP A 82 -5.71 7.24 2.15
N PHE A 83 -6.43 7.17 1.02
CA PHE A 83 -6.66 5.91 0.28
C PHE A 83 -5.59 5.64 -0.79
N LEU A 84 -4.89 6.68 -1.23
CA LEU A 84 -3.81 6.58 -2.21
C LEU A 84 -2.49 6.06 -1.58
N ASN A 85 -2.25 6.40 -0.30
CA ASN A 85 -1.01 6.09 0.41
C ASN A 85 -0.97 4.69 1.02
#